data_AF-A0A128ERJ2-F1
#
_entry.id   AF-A0A128ERJ2-F1
#
_cell.length_a   1.000
_cell.length_b   1.000
_cell.length_c   1.000
_cell.angle_alpha   90.00
_cell.angle_beta   90.00
_cell.angle_gamma   90.00
#
_symmetry.space_group_name_H-M   'P 1'
#
loop_
_entity.id
_entity.type
_entity.pdbx_description
1 polymer ?
#
loop_
_entity_poly.entity_id
_entity_poly.type
_entity_poly.pdbx_seq_one_letter_code
_entity_poly.pdbx_strand_id
1 'polypeptide(L)'
;MKKSIVRDLAATILIFGHILAISLVFFVLHDYFSEASEKMEIALILAPLTGFFATAALKSIFNNQNGEYEKKTVSLTFSLVVIFIPLVFIAMIVACILLYPFQIASDPQSLKITISAIEVALGGLLGLISEELFEVPPRSEISG
;
A
#
# COMPACT_ATOMS: atom_id res chain seq x y z
N MET A 1 -1.27 11.62 -18.02
CA MET A 1 0.03 11.34 -17.34
C MET A 1 0.58 10.02 -17.87
N LYS A 2 1.90 9.79 -17.89
CA LYS A 2 2.44 8.46 -18.29
C LYS A 2 1.99 7.42 -17.25
N LYS A 3 1.47 6.28 -17.71
CA LYS A 3 1.00 5.19 -16.84
C LYS A 3 2.09 4.73 -15.85
N SER A 4 3.32 4.61 -16.32
CA SER A 4 4.47 4.25 -15.49
C SER A 4 4.64 5.20 -14.29
N ILE A 5 4.58 6.51 -14.51
CA ILE A 5 4.71 7.50 -13.44
C ILE A 5 3.59 7.34 -12.40
N VAL A 6 2.35 7.14 -12.85
CA VAL A 6 1.20 6.96 -11.94
C VAL A 6 1.39 5.71 -11.09
N ARG A 7 1.78 4.60 -11.71
CA ARG A 7 2.07 3.33 -11.04
C ARG A 7 3.20 3.47 -10.02
N ASP A 8 4.31 4.05 -10.44
CA ASP A 8 5.51 4.15 -9.61
C ASP A 8 5.24 5.07 -8.40
N LEU A 9 4.46 6.15 -8.59
CA LEU A 9 4.05 7.02 -7.49
C LEU A 9 3.11 6.31 -6.51
N ALA A 10 2.08 5.60 -7.00
CA ALA A 10 1.18 4.83 -6.15
C ALA A 10 1.93 3.74 -5.36
N ALA A 11 2.82 3.00 -6.01
CA ALA A 11 3.65 2.00 -5.36
C ALA A 11 4.57 2.63 -4.31
N THR A 12 5.18 3.77 -4.61
CA THR A 12 6.03 4.52 -3.65
C THR A 12 5.24 4.95 -2.42
N ILE A 13 4.05 5.54 -2.61
CA ILE A 13 3.18 5.96 -1.49
C ILE A 13 2.85 4.77 -0.59
N LEU A 14 2.50 3.63 -1.18
CA LEU A 14 2.15 2.43 -0.43
C LEU A 14 3.36 1.89 0.32
N ILE A 15 4.49 1.65 -0.36
CA ILE A 15 5.69 1.06 0.25
C ILE A 15 6.20 1.94 1.39
N PHE A 16 6.44 3.22 1.13
CA PHE A 16 6.96 4.12 2.16
C PHE A 16 5.93 4.45 3.24
N GLY A 17 4.65 4.50 2.89
CA GLY A 17 3.56 4.68 3.83
C GLY A 17 3.47 3.55 4.86
N HIS A 18 3.53 2.30 4.41
CA HIS A 18 3.55 1.15 5.31
C HIS A 18 4.83 1.06 6.13
N ILE A 19 6.00 1.31 5.53
CA ILE A 19 7.28 1.36 6.26
C ILE A 19 7.22 2.42 7.36
N LEU A 20 6.67 3.60 7.07
CA LEU A 20 6.46 4.65 8.06
C LEU A 20 5.51 4.18 9.16
N ALA A 21 4.36 3.61 8.82
CA ALA A 21 3.40 3.09 9.80
C ALA A 21 4.02 2.04 10.74
N ILE A 22 4.76 1.07 10.18
CA ILE A 22 5.49 0.06 10.95
C ILE A 22 6.54 0.73 11.86
N SER A 23 7.30 1.69 11.32
CA SER A 23 8.32 2.41 12.09
C SER A 23 7.70 3.19 13.26
N LEU A 24 6.54 3.82 13.07
CA LEU A 24 5.83 4.52 14.14
C LEU A 24 5.44 3.57 15.28
N VAL A 25 4.97 2.35 14.97
CA VAL A 25 4.64 1.34 15.99
C VAL A 25 5.86 0.93 16.80
N PHE A 26 7.00 0.66 16.14
CA PHE A 26 8.20 0.16 16.82
C PHE A 26 8.99 1.23 17.57
N PHE A 27 9.04 2.46 17.05
CA PHE A 27 9.91 3.52 17.57
C PHE A 27 9.17 4.60 18.36
N VAL A 28 7.93 4.95 17.98
CA VAL A 28 7.18 6.05 18.63
C VAL A 28 6.21 5.52 19.68
N LEU A 29 5.50 4.45 19.37
CA LEU A 29 4.49 3.86 20.26
C LEU A 29 5.02 2.70 21.09
N HIS A 30 6.35 2.56 21.18
CA HIS A 30 6.99 1.42 21.85
C HIS A 30 6.44 1.20 23.26
N ASP A 31 6.25 2.27 24.04
CA ASP A 31 5.83 2.20 25.44
C ASP A 31 4.32 1.96 25.61
N TYR A 32 3.53 2.05 24.54
CA TYR A 32 2.08 1.87 24.55
C TYR A 32 1.65 0.42 24.30
N PHE A 33 2.58 -0.45 23.94
CA PHE A 33 2.36 -1.88 23.75
C PHE A 33 3.18 -2.65 24.77
N SER A 34 2.52 -3.55 25.51
CA SER A 34 3.14 -4.27 26.62
C SER A 34 4.03 -5.40 26.12
N GLU A 35 3.69 -5.96 24.96
CA GLU A 35 4.40 -7.10 24.39
C GLU A 35 4.93 -6.79 22.99
N ALA A 36 6.07 -7.40 22.65
CA ALA A 36 6.62 -7.32 21.29
C ALA A 36 5.72 -8.02 20.25
N SER A 37 4.93 -9.00 20.67
CA SER A 37 3.93 -9.71 19.87
C SER A 37 2.90 -8.74 19.29
N GLU A 38 2.39 -7.80 20.08
CA GLU A 38 1.38 -6.82 19.64
C GLU A 38 1.90 -5.91 18.52
N LYS A 39 3.15 -5.45 18.65
CA LYS A 39 3.83 -4.63 17.63
C LYS A 39 4.02 -5.43 16.34
N MET A 40 4.41 -6.69 16.48
CA MET A 40 4.62 -7.60 15.35
C MET A 40 3.32 -7.90 14.61
N GLU A 41 2.21 -8.08 15.33
CA GLU A 41 0.90 -8.31 14.71
C GLU A 41 0.48 -7.16 13.81
N ILE A 42 0.69 -5.90 14.22
CA ILE A 42 0.41 -4.74 13.36
C ILE A 42 1.30 -4.77 12.11
N ALA A 43 2.59 -5.08 12.26
CA ALA A 43 3.48 -5.21 11.10
C ALA A 43 3.04 -6.32 10.14
N LEU A 44 2.56 -7.45 10.67
CA LEU A 44 2.04 -8.57 9.89
C LEU A 44 0.71 -8.24 9.19
N ILE A 45 -0.12 -7.38 9.76
CA ILE A 45 -1.32 -6.86 9.09
C ILE A 45 -0.95 -6.03 7.86
N LEU A 46 0.09 -5.19 7.98
CA LEU A 46 0.56 -4.26 6.94
C LEU A 46 1.45 -4.92 5.86
N ALA A 47 2.08 -6.05 6.19
CA ALA A 47 3.07 -6.69 5.33
C ALA A 47 2.53 -7.21 3.97
N PRO A 48 1.33 -7.81 3.86
CA PRO A 48 0.86 -8.39 2.60
C PRO A 48 0.72 -7.37 1.46
N LEU A 49 0.07 -6.22 1.69
CA LEU A 49 -0.02 -5.17 0.67
C LEU A 49 1.35 -4.57 0.39
N THR A 50 2.16 -4.32 1.42
CA THR A 50 3.54 -3.84 1.23
C THR A 50 4.34 -4.75 0.29
N GLY A 51 4.30 -6.07 0.54
CA GLY A 51 5.00 -7.07 -0.25
C GLY A 51 4.47 -7.17 -1.69
N PHE A 52 3.15 -7.11 -1.87
CA PHE A 52 2.53 -7.09 -3.19
C PHE A 52 3.02 -5.89 -4.02
N PHE A 53 2.97 -4.68 -3.47
CA PHE A 53 3.40 -3.47 -4.18
C PHE A 53 4.90 -3.38 -4.39
N ALA A 54 5.70 -3.81 -3.41
CA ALA A 54 7.15 -3.92 -3.58
C ALA A 54 7.50 -4.86 -4.73
N THR A 55 6.85 -6.03 -4.80
CA THR A 55 7.07 -7.00 -5.88
C THR A 55 6.62 -6.44 -7.23
N ALA A 56 5.46 -5.78 -7.28
CA ALA A 56 4.96 -5.18 -8.51
C ALA A 56 5.85 -4.03 -9.02
N ALA A 57 6.38 -3.21 -8.11
CA ALA A 57 7.35 -2.17 -8.43
C ALA A 57 8.68 -2.77 -8.94
N LEU A 58 9.23 -3.79 -8.26
CA LEU A 58 10.44 -4.48 -8.70
C LEU A 58 10.26 -5.12 -10.08
N LYS A 59 9.14 -5.81 -10.30
CA LYS A 59 8.80 -6.40 -11.60
C LYS A 59 8.74 -5.32 -12.68
N SER A 60 8.14 -4.17 -12.38
CA SER A 60 8.15 -3.05 -13.31
C SER A 60 9.57 -2.54 -13.60
N ILE A 61 10.43 -2.40 -12.59
CA ILE A 61 11.80 -1.93 -12.79
C ILE A 61 12.56 -2.91 -13.70
N PHE A 62 12.44 -4.21 -13.44
CA PHE A 62 13.13 -5.24 -14.24
C PHE A 62 12.61 -5.30 -15.67
N ASN A 63 11.30 -5.23 -15.88
CA ASN A 63 10.72 -5.28 -17.22
C ASN A 63 11.05 -4.01 -18.04
N ASN A 64 11.30 -2.87 -17.38
CA ASN A 64 11.60 -1.61 -18.04
C ASN A 64 13.10 -1.38 -18.34
N GLN A 65 14.00 -2.34 -18.03
CA GLN A 65 15.44 -2.17 -18.27
C GLN A 65 15.80 -2.05 -19.77
N ASN A 66 14.93 -2.49 -20.67
CA ASN A 66 15.16 -2.46 -22.12
C ASN A 66 14.64 -1.19 -22.82
N GLY A 67 14.14 -0.19 -22.07
CA GLY A 67 13.82 1.13 -22.63
C GLY A 67 12.54 1.22 -23.48
N GLU A 68 11.76 0.14 -23.60
CA GLU A 68 10.40 0.19 -24.14
C GLU A 68 9.46 0.81 -23.10
N TYR A 69 9.52 2.14 -22.96
CA TYR A 69 8.51 2.87 -22.22
C TYR A 69 7.14 2.59 -22.83
N GLU A 70 6.24 1.96 -22.07
CA GLU A 70 4.80 2.02 -22.32
C GLU A 70 4.43 3.50 -22.56
N LYS A 71 4.22 3.88 -23.82
CA LYS A 71 3.77 5.22 -24.20
C LYS A 71 2.30 5.46 -23.84
N LYS A 72 1.66 4.51 -23.14
CA LYS A 72 0.25 4.58 -22.76
C LYS A 72 0.05 5.73 -21.77
N THR A 73 -0.64 6.75 -22.24
CA THR A 73 -1.08 7.86 -21.40
C THR A 73 -2.42 7.51 -20.78
N VAL A 74 -2.55 7.72 -19.47
CA VAL A 74 -3.81 7.55 -18.75
C VAL A 74 -4.47 8.91 -18.52
N SER A 75 -5.80 8.89 -18.34
CA SER A 75 -6.60 10.08 -18.05
C SER A 75 -6.17 10.72 -16.72
N LEU A 76 -6.41 12.03 -16.59
CA LEU A 76 -6.11 12.76 -15.35
C LEU A 76 -6.93 12.20 -14.18
N THR A 77 -8.21 11.91 -14.40
CA THR A 77 -9.11 11.34 -13.39
C THR A 77 -8.60 10.00 -12.89
N PHE A 78 -8.18 9.11 -13.79
CA PHE A 78 -7.58 7.83 -13.39
C PHE A 78 -6.32 8.06 -12.54
N SER A 79 -5.43 8.94 -12.99
CA SER A 79 -4.20 9.27 -12.26
C SER A 79 -4.50 9.75 -10.84
N LEU A 80 -5.47 10.66 -10.70
CA LEU A 80 -5.90 11.18 -9.40
C LEU A 80 -6.45 10.08 -8.50
N VAL A 81 -7.35 9.23 -9.00
CA VAL A 81 -7.94 8.13 -8.23
C VAL A 81 -6.86 7.17 -7.73
N VAL A 82 -5.95 6.76 -8.62
CA VAL A 82 -4.89 5.80 -8.33
C VAL A 82 -3.89 6.32 -7.31
N ILE A 83 -3.62 7.62 -7.28
CA ILE A 83 -2.64 8.21 -6.34
C ILE A 83 -3.32 8.61 -5.03
N PHE A 84 -4.50 9.23 -5.12
CA PHE A 84 -5.19 9.82 -3.99
C PHE A 84 -5.79 8.77 -3.07
N ILE A 85 -6.35 7.67 -3.61
CA ILE A 85 -6.91 6.60 -2.77
C ILE A 85 -5.83 6.01 -1.84
N PRO A 86 -4.68 5.50 -2.34
CA PRO A 86 -3.60 5.03 -1.48
C PRO A 86 -3.13 6.06 -0.47
N LEU A 87 -3.00 7.32 -0.90
CA LEU A 87 -2.55 8.40 -0.02
C LEU A 87 -3.51 8.59 1.16
N VAL A 88 -4.83 8.61 0.92
CA VAL A 88 -5.85 8.75 1.96
C VAL A 88 -5.81 7.56 2.91
N PHE A 89 -5.73 6.34 2.40
CA PHE A 89 -5.70 5.14 3.23
C PHE A 89 -4.44 5.06 4.10
N ILE A 90 -3.26 5.36 3.53
CA ILE A 90 -2.01 5.46 4.30
C ILE A 90 -2.13 6.56 5.36
N ALA A 91 -2.69 7.72 5.02
CA ALA A 91 -2.91 8.78 5.99
C ALA A 91 -3.85 8.34 7.13
N MET A 92 -4.89 7.57 6.83
CA MET A 92 -5.78 6.99 7.84
C MET A 92 -5.05 6.00 8.74
N ILE A 93 -4.24 5.09 8.19
CA ILE A 93 -3.43 4.14 8.98
C ILE A 93 -2.49 4.90 9.92
N VAL A 94 -1.74 5.86 9.38
CA VAL A 94 -0.81 6.70 10.16
C VAL A 94 -1.56 7.50 11.23
N ALA A 95 -2.72 8.07 10.90
CA ALA A 95 -3.55 8.79 11.86
C ALA A 95 -4.06 7.88 12.99
N CYS A 96 -4.55 6.68 12.67
CA CYS A 96 -4.98 5.71 13.69
C CYS A 96 -3.84 5.34 14.64
N ILE A 97 -2.63 5.17 14.12
CA ILE A 97 -1.43 4.86 14.90
C ILE A 97 -1.04 6.06 15.78
N LEU A 98 -0.90 7.26 15.21
CA LEU A 98 -0.49 8.46 15.94
C LEU A 98 -1.52 8.93 16.98
N LEU A 99 -2.80 8.71 16.71
CA LEU A 99 -3.89 9.13 17.59
C LEU A 99 -4.28 8.06 18.61
N TYR A 100 -3.66 6.88 18.57
CA TYR A 100 -3.86 5.83 19.55
C TYR A 100 -3.65 6.30 21.01
N PRO A 101 -2.61 7.09 21.36
CA PRO A 101 -2.43 7.64 22.71
C PRO A 101 -3.56 8.55 23.19
N PHE A 102 -4.35 9.09 22.27
CA PHE A 102 -5.47 9.98 22.54
C PHE A 102 -6.81 9.22 22.64
N GLN A 103 -6.76 7.90 22.84
CA GLN A 103 -7.92 7.02 23.01
C GLN A 103 -8.87 6.96 21.81
N ILE A 104 -8.36 7.10 20.57
CA ILE A 104 -9.15 6.75 19.37
C ILE A 104 -9.51 5.25 19.34
N ALA A 105 -8.66 4.40 19.91
CA ALA A 105 -8.99 3.01 20.19
C ALA A 105 -8.87 2.76 21.70
N SER A 106 -9.78 1.95 22.23
CA SER A 106 -9.83 1.61 23.66
C SER A 106 -8.68 0.74 24.13
N ASP A 107 -8.07 0.00 23.21
CA ASP A 107 -7.09 -1.05 23.49
C ASP A 107 -6.32 -1.45 22.21
N PRO A 108 -5.18 -2.18 22.32
CA PRO A 108 -4.39 -2.61 21.17
C PRO A 108 -5.16 -3.51 20.19
N GLN A 109 -6.11 -4.30 20.68
CA GLN A 109 -6.93 -5.19 19.84
C GLN A 109 -7.84 -4.37 18.93
N SER A 110 -8.48 -3.33 19.48
CA SER A 110 -9.30 -2.40 18.70
C SER A 110 -8.49 -1.69 17.62
N LEU A 111 -7.27 -1.23 17.91
CA LEU A 111 -6.38 -0.64 16.91
C LEU A 111 -6.06 -1.61 15.76
N LYS A 112 -5.72 -2.86 16.09
CA LYS A 112 -5.44 -3.91 15.09
C LYS A 112 -6.65 -4.18 14.19
N ILE A 113 -7.84 -4.25 14.76
CA ILE A 113 -9.10 -4.45 14.01
C ILE A 113 -9.33 -3.28 13.05
N THR A 114 -9.17 -2.04 13.51
CA THR A 114 -9.33 -0.85 12.67
C THR A 114 -8.32 -0.84 11.52
N ILE A 115 -7.05 -1.08 11.78
CA ILE A 115 -6.01 -1.14 10.73
C ILE A 115 -6.32 -2.28 9.74
N SER A 116 -6.73 -3.45 10.23
CA SER A 116 -7.11 -4.59 9.38
C SER A 116 -8.28 -4.25 8.46
N ALA A 117 -9.30 -3.56 8.96
CA ALA A 117 -10.44 -3.15 8.15
C ALA A 117 -10.03 -2.15 7.04
N ILE A 118 -9.14 -1.21 7.37
CA ILE A 118 -8.59 -0.25 6.41
C ILE A 118 -7.77 -0.98 5.34
N GLU A 119 -6.91 -1.93 5.74
CA GLU A 119 -6.10 -2.75 4.83
C GLU A 119 -6.93 -3.61 3.88
N VAL A 120 -7.99 -4.25 4.38
CA VAL A 120 -8.90 -5.05 3.53
C VAL A 120 -9.60 -4.17 2.50
N ALA A 121 -10.08 -3.00 2.91
CA ALA A 121 -10.72 -2.06 1.99
C ALA A 121 -9.73 -1.50 0.96
N LEU A 122 -8.51 -1.18 1.38
CA LEU A 122 -7.42 -0.74 0.50
C LEU A 122 -7.08 -1.83 -0.52
N GLY A 123 -6.88 -3.07 -0.06
CA GLY A 123 -6.58 -4.22 -0.90
C GLY A 123 -7.67 -4.51 -1.91
N GLY A 124 -8.94 -4.42 -1.52
CA GLY A 124 -10.08 -4.58 -2.42
C GLY A 124 -10.11 -3.52 -3.53
N LEU A 125 -9.96 -2.23 -3.17
CA LEU A 125 -9.91 -1.14 -4.13
C LEU A 125 -8.70 -1.25 -5.06
N LEU A 126 -7.54 -1.59 -4.52
CA LEU A 126 -6.32 -1.76 -5.30
C LEU A 126 -6.37 -2.99 -6.20
N GLY A 127 -7.04 -4.06 -5.80
CA GLY A 127 -7.29 -5.22 -6.65
C GLY A 127 -7.98 -4.81 -7.95
N LEU A 128 -9.04 -4.00 -7.85
CA LEU A 128 -9.78 -3.48 -9.01
C LEU A 128 -8.91 -2.62 -9.94
N ILE A 129 -7.93 -1.89 -9.39
CA ILE A 129 -7.08 -0.99 -10.17
C ILE A 129 -5.84 -1.73 -10.70
N SER A 130 -5.41 -2.80 -10.03
CA SER A 130 -4.16 -3.51 -10.31
C SER A 130 -4.09 -4.09 -11.71
N GLU A 131 -5.21 -4.60 -12.24
CA GLU A 131 -5.31 -5.12 -13.60
C GLU A 131 -4.98 -4.03 -14.64
N GLU A 132 -5.54 -2.84 -14.45
CA GLU A 132 -5.32 -1.71 -15.35
C GLU A 132 -3.92 -1.09 -15.17
N LEU A 133 -3.40 -1.07 -13.95
CA LEU A 133 -2.09 -0.50 -13.61
C LEU A 133 -0.91 -1.37 -14.06
N PHE A 134 -1.03 -2.68 -13.96
CA PHE A 134 0.09 -3.60 -14.15
C PHE A 134 -0.02 -4.46 -15.41
N GLU A 135 -1.10 -4.33 -16.21
CA GLU A 135 -1.27 -5.01 -17.50
C GLU A 135 -0.80 -6.46 -17.43
N VAL A 136 -1.46 -7.28 -16.61
CA VAL A 136 -1.19 -8.71 -16.62
C VAL A 136 -1.60 -9.22 -18.01
N PRO A 137 -0.66 -9.66 -18.87
CA PRO A 137 -1.03 -10.05 -20.22
C PRO A 137 -2.04 -11.20 -20.14
N PRO A 138 -3.15 -11.13 -20.91
CA PRO A 138 -4.13 -12.20 -20.91
C PRO A 138 -3.45 -13.50 -21.35
N ARG A 139 -3.80 -14.60 -20.64
CA ARG A 139 -3.20 -15.93 -20.79
C ARG A 139 -3.24 -16.51 -22.21
N SER A 140 -3.97 -15.88 -23.13
CA SER A 140 -4.10 -16.25 -24.55
C SER A 140 -2.86 -15.97 -25.41
N GLU A 141 -1.88 -15.19 -24.93
CA GLU A 141 -0.66 -14.88 -25.69
C GLU A 141 0.56 -15.74 -25.32
N ILE A 142 0.42 -16.67 -24.35
CA ILE A 142 1.51 -17.57 -23.91
C ILE A 142 1.50 -18.90 -24.70
N SER A 143 0.58 -19.05 -25.65
CA SER A 143 0.40 -20.25 -26.47
C SER A 143 0.58 -20.00 -27.98
N GLY A 144 1.42 -19.02 -28.34
CA GLY A 144 1.86 -18.76 -29.72
C GLY A 144 3.27 -19.26 -29.99
#